data_AF-A0A954NGD8-F1
#
_entry.id   AF-A0A954NGD8-F1
#
_cell.length_a   1.000
_cell.length_b   1.000
_cell.length_c   1.000
_cell.angle_alpha   90.00
_cell.angle_beta   90.00
_cell.angle_gamma   90.00
#
_symmetry.space_group_name_H-M   'P 1'
#
loop_
_entity.id
_entity.type
_entity.pdbx_description
1 polymer ?
#
loop_
_entity_poly.entity_id
_entity_poly.type
_entity_poly.pdbx_seq_one_letter_code
_entity_poly.pdbx_strand_id
1 'polypeptide(L)'
;MATSLIAQQGGEEAAGVMLFSMCCFFGVFIIFWLIPVGLAIAGMWKTFAKAGKPGWASLVPIYNVMVMSEMAGKDAVYGLTVLIPVAGIYFLFVIQLDMVRRFGKDAGYAIGLILLPFIFWPMLGFGAAQYRGGGGNPGHGPGPGQGGAGGAWGPPKSW
;
A
#
# COMPACT_ATOMS: atom_id res chain seq x y z
N MET A 1 58.87 13.02 19.28
CA MET A 1 58.29 11.81 18.64
C MET A 1 57.17 11.17 19.46
N ALA A 2 57.22 11.12 20.80
CA ALA A 2 56.12 10.53 21.60
C ALA A 2 54.82 11.38 21.62
N THR A 3 54.93 12.70 21.66
CA THR A 3 53.76 13.62 21.75
C THR A 3 52.87 13.61 20.50
N SER A 4 53.43 13.37 19.31
CA SER A 4 52.67 13.26 18.06
C SER A 4 51.87 11.95 17.96
N LEU A 5 52.35 10.87 18.60
CA LEU A 5 51.66 9.57 18.59
C LEU A 5 50.41 9.57 19.48
N ILE A 6 50.47 10.25 20.63
CA ILE A 6 49.33 10.38 21.54
C ILE A 6 48.21 11.23 20.91
N ALA A 7 48.57 12.30 20.20
CA ALA A 7 47.62 13.12 19.46
C ALA A 7 46.98 12.36 18.29
N GLN A 8 47.74 11.49 17.62
CA GLN A 8 47.26 10.66 16.52
C GLN A 8 46.28 9.57 17.01
N GLN A 9 46.58 8.89 18.13
CA GLN A 9 45.67 7.91 18.75
C GLN A 9 44.33 8.51 19.18
N GLY A 10 44.31 9.70 19.79
CA GLY A 10 43.07 10.34 20.23
C GLY A 10 42.13 10.75 19.08
N GLY A 11 42.69 11.09 17.92
CA GLY A 11 41.92 11.45 16.73
C GLY A 11 41.25 10.25 16.05
N GLU A 12 41.92 9.11 16.02
CA GLU A 12 41.39 7.86 15.44
C GLU A 12 40.25 7.27 16.28
N GLU A 13 40.37 7.32 17.61
CA GLU A 13 39.30 6.93 18.54
C GLU A 13 38.07 7.84 18.39
N ALA A 14 38.26 9.17 18.34
CA ALA A 14 37.16 10.11 18.13
C ALA A 14 36.48 9.91 16.76
N ALA A 15 37.26 9.67 15.70
CA ALA A 15 36.74 9.33 14.38
C ALA A 15 35.96 8.02 14.41
N GLY A 16 36.47 6.99 15.11
CA GLY A 16 35.79 5.71 15.27
C GLY A 16 34.44 5.82 16.00
N VAL A 17 34.41 6.59 17.11
CA VAL A 17 33.16 6.84 17.86
C VAL A 17 32.16 7.65 17.03
N MET A 18 32.62 8.65 16.26
CA MET A 18 31.76 9.43 15.36
C MET A 18 31.18 8.57 14.23
N LEU A 19 32.01 7.74 13.58
CA LEU A 19 31.56 6.84 12.51
C LEU A 19 30.61 5.76 13.03
N PHE A 20 30.89 5.17 14.20
CA PHE A 20 30.00 4.21 14.83
C PHE A 20 28.65 4.84 15.18
N SER A 21 28.64 6.03 15.79
CA SER A 21 27.42 6.74 16.12
C SER A 21 26.61 7.13 14.89
N MET A 22 27.27 7.54 13.79
CA MET A 22 26.59 7.82 12.51
C MET A 22 25.99 6.56 11.90
N CYS A 23 26.73 5.45 11.86
CA CYS A 23 26.22 4.17 11.36
C CYS A 23 25.05 3.63 12.18
N CYS A 24 25.09 3.75 13.51
CA CYS A 24 23.97 3.37 14.37
C CYS A 24 22.75 4.27 14.11
N PHE A 25 22.93 5.59 13.99
CA PHE A 25 21.84 6.51 13.70
C PHE A 25 21.20 6.22 12.33
N PHE A 26 22.00 6.11 11.27
CA PHE A 26 21.51 5.76 9.94
C PHE A 26 20.92 4.34 9.89
N GLY A 27 21.52 3.37 10.57
CA GLY A 27 21.02 2.00 10.64
C GLY A 27 19.66 1.92 11.32
N VAL A 28 19.51 2.55 12.49
CA VAL A 28 18.22 2.65 13.20
C VAL A 28 17.20 3.41 12.35
N PHE A 29 17.61 4.50 11.71
CA PHE A 29 16.75 5.29 10.82
C PHE A 29 16.26 4.48 9.62
N ILE A 30 17.14 3.71 8.98
CA ILE A 30 16.82 2.81 7.88
C ILE A 30 15.84 1.74 8.33
N ILE A 31 16.08 1.09 9.47
CA ILE A 31 15.19 0.06 10.01
C ILE A 31 13.81 0.64 10.32
N PHE A 32 13.78 1.80 10.99
CA PHE A 32 12.55 2.48 11.37
C PHE A 32 11.71 2.91 10.14
N TRP A 33 12.34 3.23 9.00
CA TRP A 33 11.63 3.57 7.77
C TRP A 33 11.30 2.37 6.88
N LEU A 34 12.24 1.44 6.68
CA LEU A 34 12.07 0.33 5.75
C LEU A 34 11.09 -0.72 6.26
N ILE A 35 11.06 -1.00 7.56
CA ILE A 35 10.13 -1.99 8.13
C ILE A 35 8.66 -1.59 7.90
N PRO A 36 8.16 -0.42 8.33
CA PRO A 36 6.76 -0.06 8.13
C PRO A 36 6.38 0.07 6.65
N VAL A 37 7.30 0.55 5.80
CA VAL A 37 7.08 0.59 4.34
C VAL A 37 6.96 -0.82 3.76
N GLY A 38 7.85 -1.73 4.14
CA GLY A 38 7.81 -3.13 3.72
C GLY A 38 6.52 -3.83 4.15
N LEU A 39 6.07 -3.59 5.39
CA LEU A 39 4.78 -4.09 5.87
C LEU A 39 3.62 -3.52 5.05
N ALA A 40 3.59 -2.21 4.81
CA ALA A 40 2.54 -1.56 4.01
C ALA A 40 2.41 -2.21 2.63
N ILE A 41 3.54 -2.39 1.93
CA ILE A 41 3.60 -3.02 0.61
C ILE A 41 3.13 -4.47 0.68
N ALA A 42 3.61 -5.25 1.65
CA ALA A 42 3.19 -6.64 1.82
C ALA A 42 1.68 -6.77 2.11
N GLY A 43 1.13 -5.88 2.94
CA GLY A 43 -0.28 -5.80 3.26
C GLY A 43 -1.14 -5.45 2.04
N MET A 44 -0.68 -4.48 1.26
CA MET A 44 -1.34 -4.06 0.03
C MET A 44 -1.30 -5.16 -1.04
N TRP A 45 -0.16 -5.85 -1.21
CA TRP A 45 -0.01 -7.01 -2.08
C TRP A 45 -1.02 -8.11 -1.70
N LYS A 46 -1.13 -8.44 -0.40
CA LYS A 46 -2.12 -9.41 0.08
C LYS A 46 -3.55 -8.96 -0.14
N THR A 47 -3.85 -7.67 0.01
CA THR A 47 -5.19 -7.11 -0.26
C THR A 47 -5.57 -7.31 -1.72
N PHE A 48 -4.62 -7.10 -2.65
CA PHE A 48 -4.85 -7.28 -4.08
C PHE A 48 -5.05 -8.76 -4.41
N ALA A 49 -4.23 -9.64 -3.81
CA ALA A 49 -4.37 -11.09 -3.96
C ALA A 49 -5.74 -11.59 -3.46
N LYS A 50 -6.28 -11.05 -2.36
CA LYS A 50 -7.63 -11.35 -1.88
C LYS A 50 -8.73 -10.95 -2.88
N ALA A 51 -8.49 -9.92 -3.68
CA ALA A 51 -9.40 -9.50 -4.73
C ALA A 51 -9.18 -10.23 -6.07
N GLY A 52 -8.30 -11.24 -6.11
CA GLY A 52 -7.92 -11.95 -7.33
C GLY A 52 -7.09 -11.12 -8.31
N LYS A 53 -6.45 -10.04 -7.82
CA LYS A 53 -5.64 -9.11 -8.61
C LYS A 53 -4.14 -9.36 -8.39
N PRO A 54 -3.29 -9.06 -9.38
CA PRO A 54 -1.85 -9.20 -9.22
C PRO A 54 -1.32 -8.20 -8.21
N GLY A 55 -0.75 -8.67 -7.10
CA GLY A 55 -0.28 -7.74 -6.07
C GLY A 55 1.02 -7.01 -6.39
N TRP A 56 1.79 -7.40 -7.42
CA TRP A 56 2.87 -6.57 -7.95
C TRP A 56 2.37 -5.23 -8.49
N ALA A 57 1.07 -5.14 -8.81
CA ALA A 57 0.45 -3.89 -9.24
C ALA A 57 0.58 -2.77 -8.21
N SER A 58 0.74 -3.09 -6.91
CA SER A 58 0.92 -2.09 -5.85
C SER A 58 2.22 -1.29 -5.99
N LEU A 59 3.23 -1.82 -6.68
CA LEU A 59 4.55 -1.17 -6.84
C LEU A 59 4.55 -0.11 -7.93
N VAL A 60 3.69 -0.24 -8.94
CA VAL A 60 3.63 0.67 -10.09
C VAL A 60 2.56 1.73 -9.83
N PRO A 61 2.91 3.02 -9.67
CA PRO A 61 1.96 4.03 -9.19
C PRO A 61 0.67 4.17 -10.00
N ILE A 62 0.76 4.19 -11.34
CA ILE A 62 -0.42 4.31 -12.20
C ILE A 62 -1.24 3.01 -12.20
N TYR A 63 -0.57 1.87 -12.33
CA TYR A 63 -1.24 0.56 -12.37
C TYR A 63 -1.94 0.22 -11.05
N ASN A 64 -1.33 0.59 -9.94
CA ASN A 64 -1.90 0.49 -8.60
C ASN A 64 -3.30 1.12 -8.55
N VAL A 65 -3.42 2.40 -8.91
CA VAL A 65 -4.70 3.12 -8.83
C VAL A 65 -5.74 2.55 -9.79
N MET A 66 -5.33 2.09 -10.97
CA MET A 66 -6.23 1.40 -11.91
C MET A 66 -6.79 0.10 -11.31
N VAL A 67 -5.93 -0.73 -10.71
CA VAL A 67 -6.35 -1.98 -10.06
C VAL A 67 -7.22 -1.71 -8.83
N MET A 68 -6.90 -0.70 -8.03
CA MET A 68 -7.74 -0.25 -6.91
C MET A 68 -9.12 0.21 -7.39
N SER A 69 -9.19 0.90 -8.54
CA SER A 69 -10.45 1.33 -9.15
C SER A 69 -11.31 0.14 -9.58
N GLU A 70 -10.71 -0.89 -10.17
CA GLU A 70 -11.39 -2.14 -10.48
C GLU A 70 -11.86 -2.90 -9.23
N MET A 71 -11.05 -2.87 -8.16
CA MET A 71 -11.46 -3.43 -6.85
C MET A 71 -12.60 -2.63 -6.21
N ALA A 72 -12.66 -1.32 -6.44
CA ALA A 72 -13.80 -0.47 -6.12
C ALA A 72 -15.00 -0.70 -7.07
N GLY A 73 -14.84 -1.57 -8.08
CA GLY A 73 -15.77 -1.91 -9.16
C GLY A 73 -16.23 -0.72 -9.96
N LYS A 74 -15.30 0.19 -10.20
CA LYS A 74 -15.35 1.18 -11.26
C LYS A 74 -14.49 0.69 -12.41
N ASP A 75 -14.59 1.34 -13.57
CA ASP A 75 -13.71 1.06 -14.70
C ASP A 75 -12.24 1.38 -14.34
N ALA A 76 -11.29 0.67 -14.95
CA ALA A 76 -9.85 0.86 -14.71
C ALA A 76 -9.42 2.29 -15.09
N VAL A 77 -10.01 2.84 -16.15
CA VAL A 77 -9.76 4.22 -16.63
C VAL A 77 -10.18 5.25 -15.59
N TYR A 78 -11.15 4.94 -14.72
CA TYR A 78 -11.52 5.83 -13.61
C TYR A 78 -10.33 6.07 -12.66
N GLY A 79 -9.39 5.12 -12.53
CA GLY A 79 -8.17 5.32 -11.76
C GLY A 79 -7.25 6.41 -12.34
N LEU A 80 -7.33 6.70 -13.64
CA LEU A 80 -6.54 7.74 -14.30
C LEU A 80 -7.00 9.15 -13.93
N THR A 81 -8.23 9.31 -13.43
CA THR A 81 -8.76 10.60 -12.96
C THR A 81 -7.94 11.18 -11.79
N VAL A 82 -7.15 10.34 -11.10
CA VAL A 82 -6.23 10.76 -10.03
C VAL A 82 -5.08 11.64 -10.55
N LEU A 83 -4.78 11.62 -11.87
CA LEU A 83 -3.80 12.53 -12.47
C LEU A 83 -4.23 14.01 -12.46
N ILE A 84 -5.50 14.31 -12.21
CA ILE A 84 -5.98 15.68 -12.07
C ILE A 84 -5.65 16.16 -10.65
N PRO A 85 -4.81 17.18 -10.43
CA PRO A 85 -4.24 17.46 -9.10
C PRO A 85 -5.27 17.71 -7.99
N VAL A 86 -6.33 18.48 -8.29
CA VAL A 86 -7.34 18.86 -7.29
C VAL A 86 -8.48 17.85 -7.23
N ALA A 87 -9.05 17.49 -8.39
CA ALA A 87 -10.15 16.53 -8.46
C ALA A 87 -9.70 15.09 -8.14
N GLY A 88 -8.43 14.77 -8.42
CA GLY A 88 -7.85 13.44 -8.24
C GLY A 88 -7.75 13.02 -6.79
N ILE A 89 -7.55 13.95 -5.85
CA ILE A 89 -7.58 13.65 -4.41
C ILE A 89 -8.98 13.16 -3.99
N TYR A 90 -10.02 13.84 -4.48
CA TYR A 90 -11.41 13.43 -4.26
C TYR A 90 -11.68 12.04 -4.86
N PHE A 91 -11.27 11.81 -6.12
CA PHE A 91 -11.47 10.52 -6.77
C PHE A 91 -10.70 9.38 -6.11
N LEU A 92 -9.46 9.62 -5.66
CA LEU A 92 -8.67 8.65 -4.93
C LEU A 92 -9.36 8.27 -3.61
N PHE A 93 -9.90 9.24 -2.88
CA PHE A 93 -10.67 8.98 -1.67
C PHE A 93 -11.92 8.13 -1.96
N VAL A 94 -12.66 8.44 -3.03
CA VAL A 94 -13.84 7.66 -3.45
C VAL A 94 -13.47 6.22 -3.82
N ILE A 95 -12.39 6.02 -4.58
CA ILE A 95 -11.89 4.69 -4.94
C ILE A 95 -11.54 3.90 -3.67
N GLN A 96 -10.78 4.49 -2.75
CA GLN A 96 -10.42 3.84 -1.49
C GLN A 96 -11.65 3.49 -0.65
N LEU A 97 -12.60 4.42 -0.53
CA LEU A 97 -13.82 4.24 0.24
C LEU A 97 -14.68 3.09 -0.33
N ASP A 98 -14.92 3.09 -1.63
CA ASP A 98 -15.72 2.06 -2.28
C ASP A 98 -15.00 0.70 -2.28
N MET A 99 -13.67 0.69 -2.37
CA MET A 99 -12.84 -0.50 -2.20
C MET A 99 -13.00 -1.08 -0.79
N VAL A 100 -12.77 -0.30 0.28
CA VAL A 100 -12.84 -0.83 1.66
C VAL A 100 -14.25 -1.25 2.06
N ARG A 101 -15.29 -0.60 1.51
CA ARG A 101 -16.69 -1.02 1.66
C ARG A 101 -16.93 -2.43 1.14
N ARG A 102 -16.26 -2.83 0.06
CA ARG A 102 -16.32 -4.21 -0.48
C ARG A 102 -15.56 -5.23 0.37
N PHE A 103 -14.69 -4.77 1.26
CA PHE A 103 -14.10 -5.57 2.34
C PHE A 103 -14.93 -5.52 3.64
N GLY A 104 -16.10 -4.88 3.62
CA GLY A 104 -16.99 -4.74 4.78
C GLY A 104 -16.49 -3.71 5.80
N LYS A 105 -15.73 -2.71 5.37
CA LYS A 105 -15.19 -1.62 6.21
C LYS A 105 -15.85 -0.28 5.89
N ASP A 106 -15.82 0.62 6.84
CA ASP A 106 -16.45 1.94 6.79
C ASP A 106 -15.48 3.06 6.37
N ALA A 107 -16.00 4.29 6.30
CA ALA A 107 -15.21 5.46 5.91
C ALA A 107 -14.06 5.79 6.88
N GLY A 108 -14.22 5.48 8.17
CA GLY A 108 -13.14 5.65 9.15
C GLY A 108 -11.94 4.77 8.81
N TYR A 109 -12.18 3.57 8.28
CA TYR A 109 -11.13 2.69 7.79
C TYR A 109 -10.40 3.24 6.56
N ALA A 110 -11.13 3.87 5.62
CA ALA A 110 -10.54 4.53 4.46
C ALA A 110 -9.66 5.72 4.87
N ILE A 111 -10.11 6.52 5.85
CA ILE A 111 -9.30 7.60 6.44
C ILE A 111 -8.07 7.01 7.14
N GLY A 112 -8.23 5.90 7.87
CA GLY A 112 -7.13 5.17 8.51
C GLY A 112 -6.07 4.68 7.52
N LEU A 113 -6.46 4.24 6.31
CA LEU A 113 -5.53 3.89 5.24
C LEU A 113 -4.73 5.08 4.70
N ILE A 114 -5.30 6.28 4.73
CA ILE A 114 -4.62 7.51 4.27
C ILE A 114 -3.70 8.05 5.36
N LEU A 115 -4.17 8.09 6.61
CA LEU A 115 -3.40 8.63 7.74
C LEU A 115 -2.30 7.66 8.19
N LEU A 116 -2.63 6.37 8.31
CA LEU A 116 -1.76 5.30 8.82
C LEU A 116 -1.74 4.08 7.85
N PRO A 117 -1.24 4.25 6.61
CA PRO A 117 -1.21 3.17 5.61
C PRO A 117 -0.44 1.93 6.10
N PHE A 118 0.65 2.11 6.84
CA PHE A 118 1.52 1.04 7.32
C PHE A 118 0.87 0.09 8.34
N ILE A 119 -0.26 0.47 8.95
CA ILE A 119 -1.02 -0.40 9.86
C ILE A 119 -2.29 -0.93 9.16
N PHE A 120 -3.02 -0.06 8.47
CA PHE A 120 -4.31 -0.42 7.90
C PHE A 120 -4.17 -1.33 6.66
N TRP A 121 -3.15 -1.14 5.81
CA TRP A 121 -2.93 -2.03 4.67
C TRP A 121 -2.60 -3.47 5.09
N PRO A 122 -1.66 -3.73 6.03
CA PRO A 122 -1.47 -5.07 6.58
C PRO A 122 -2.70 -5.62 7.25
N MET A 123 -3.43 -4.81 8.01
CA MET A 123 -4.65 -5.27 8.69
C MET A 123 -5.74 -5.69 7.69
N LEU A 124 -5.88 -4.99 6.57
CA LEU A 124 -6.81 -5.36 5.50
C LEU A 124 -6.33 -6.62 4.75
N GLY A 125 -5.04 -6.66 4.43
CA GLY A 125 -4.42 -7.72 3.64
C GLY A 125 -4.28 -9.04 4.37
N PHE A 126 -3.80 -9.04 5.62
CA PHE A 126 -3.58 -10.23 6.43
C PHE A 126 -4.75 -10.54 7.38
N GLY A 127 -5.63 -9.57 7.65
CA GLY A 127 -6.76 -9.77 8.55
C GLY A 127 -7.87 -10.64 7.99
N ALA A 128 -8.94 -10.85 8.76
CA ALA A 128 -10.06 -11.72 8.37
C ALA A 128 -10.96 -11.14 7.25
N ALA A 129 -10.80 -9.86 6.90
CA ALA A 129 -11.62 -9.20 5.88
C ALA A 129 -11.45 -9.89 4.51
N GLN A 130 -12.58 -10.31 3.92
CA GLN A 130 -12.63 -10.93 2.60
C GLN A 130 -13.17 -9.94 1.58
N TYR A 131 -12.63 -10.00 0.35
CA TYR A 131 -13.13 -9.19 -0.75
C TYR A 131 -14.45 -9.78 -1.25
N ARG A 132 -15.55 -9.03 -1.13
CA ARG A 132 -16.89 -9.48 -1.51
C ARG A 132 -17.31 -9.02 -2.91
N GLY A 133 -16.39 -8.96 -3.86
CA GLY A 133 -16.62 -8.32 -5.16
C GLY A 133 -17.87 -8.80 -5.91
N GLY A 134 -18.84 -7.89 -6.13
CA GLY A 134 -19.90 -8.02 -7.14
C GLY A 134 -21.35 -7.89 -6.63
N GLY A 135 -21.94 -6.67 -6.76
CA GLY A 135 -23.40 -6.46 -6.83
C GLY A 135 -23.99 -5.38 -5.90
N GLY A 136 -24.26 -4.19 -6.43
CA GLY A 136 -25.28 -3.28 -5.88
C GLY A 136 -24.76 -2.12 -5.04
N ASN A 137 -25.05 -0.92 -5.53
CA ASN A 137 -25.47 0.23 -4.71
C ASN A 137 -26.10 -0.23 -3.38
N PRO A 138 -25.81 0.36 -2.20
CA PRO A 138 -26.43 -0.01 -0.92
C PRO A 138 -27.98 0.07 -0.86
N GLY A 139 -28.66 0.35 -1.98
CA GLY A 139 -30.11 0.40 -2.11
C GLY A 139 -30.72 -0.46 -3.23
N HIS A 140 -29.99 -1.33 -3.93
CA HIS A 140 -30.60 -2.27 -4.91
C HIS A 140 -29.91 -3.64 -4.84
N GLY A 141 -30.68 -4.67 -4.50
CA GLY A 141 -30.20 -6.04 -4.30
C GLY A 141 -29.56 -6.66 -5.55
N PRO A 142 -28.75 -7.73 -5.40
CA PRO A 142 -28.09 -8.38 -6.52
C PRO A 142 -29.14 -9.00 -7.46
N GLY A 143 -29.24 -8.47 -8.67
CA GLY A 143 -30.05 -9.05 -9.74
C GLY A 143 -29.51 -10.43 -10.14
N PRO A 144 -30.36 -11.40 -10.47
CA PRO A 144 -29.93 -12.73 -10.87
C PRO A 144 -29.30 -12.64 -12.25
N GLY A 145 -27.98 -12.78 -12.35
CA GLY A 145 -27.33 -12.96 -13.66
C GLY A 145 -25.90 -12.45 -13.85
N GLN A 146 -25.28 -11.73 -12.91
CA GLN A 146 -23.88 -11.31 -13.10
C GLN A 146 -22.88 -12.35 -12.55
N GLY A 147 -22.85 -13.50 -13.24
CA GLY A 147 -21.69 -14.38 -13.21
C GLY A 147 -20.54 -13.76 -14.01
N GLY A 148 -19.36 -13.67 -13.40
CA GLY A 148 -18.10 -13.57 -14.14
C GLY A 148 -17.74 -12.20 -14.71
N ALA A 149 -17.49 -11.20 -13.85
CA ALA A 149 -16.65 -10.08 -14.23
C ALA A 149 -15.16 -10.51 -14.19
N GLY A 150 -14.76 -11.33 -15.17
CA GLY A 150 -13.37 -11.38 -15.58
C GLY A 150 -13.03 -10.01 -16.17
N GLY A 151 -12.28 -9.19 -15.42
CA GLY A 151 -11.71 -7.96 -15.98
C GLY A 151 -10.90 -8.31 -17.23
N ALA A 152 -10.94 -7.43 -18.24
CA ALA A 152 -10.37 -7.62 -19.57
C ALA A 152 -8.85 -7.95 -19.63
N TRP A 153 -8.20 -8.05 -18.47
CA TRP A 153 -6.75 -8.22 -18.31
C TRP A 153 -6.36 -9.31 -17.30
N GLY A 154 -7.25 -10.24 -16.96
CA GLY A 154 -6.89 -11.44 -16.19
C GLY A 154 -6.18 -12.48 -17.07
N PRO A 155 -5.14 -13.19 -16.60
CA PRO A 155 -4.62 -14.35 -17.32
C PRO A 155 -5.75 -15.37 -17.54
N PRO A 156 -5.75 -16.12 -18.67
CA PRO A 156 -6.75 -17.14 -18.91
C PRO A 156 -6.72 -18.18 -17.78
N LYS A 157 -7.91 -18.59 -17.33
CA LYS A 157 -8.10 -19.55 -16.26
C LYS A 157 -7.55 -20.90 -16.74
N SER A 158 -6.35 -21.28 -16.31
CA SER A 158 -5.92 -22.67 -16.36
C SER A 158 -6.55 -23.37 -15.15
N TRP A 159 -7.41 -24.35 -15.45
CA TRP A 159 -7.91 -25.44 -14.59
C TRP A 159 -7.30 -25.58 -13.19
#